data_AF-K3Z935-F1
#
_entry.id   AF-K3Z935-F1
#
_cell.length_a   1.000
_cell.length_b   1.000
_cell.length_c   1.000
_cell.angle_alpha   90.00
_cell.angle_beta   90.00
_cell.angle_gamma   90.00
#
_symmetry.space_group_name_H-M   'P 1'
#
loop_
_entity.id
_entity.type
_entity.pdbx_description
1 polymer ?
#
loop_
_entity_poly.entity_id
_entity_poly.type
_entity_poly.pdbx_seq_one_letter_code
_entity_poly.pdbx_strand_id
1 'polypeptide(L)'
;MAPAFAAAPSSSICGVRIPKACHFEAQSTVPKPRFLRNRVAAKTRSDATWSLKAGLWDSLRSGFLKNNNSTETVEPPPAPLEVEEPLPEELVLLERTLPDGSTEQILFSSAGDVDVYDLQALCDKVGWPRRPLSKIAASLRNSYLVATLHSIIKSSETEGGEKKQLIGMARATSDHAFNATIWDVLVDPSYQGQGLGKALMEKVIRTLLQRDINNITLFADNKVVDFYKNLGFEVDPQGIKGMFWYPRF
;
A
#
# COMPACT_ATOMS: atom_id res chain seq x y z
N MET A 1 -26.88 12.57 29.75
CA MET A 1 -26.72 11.78 30.98
C MET A 1 -25.78 10.63 30.65
N ALA A 2 -24.50 10.79 30.97
CA ALA A 2 -23.48 9.74 30.89
C ALA A 2 -23.55 8.86 32.17
N PRO A 3 -22.65 7.90 32.46
CA PRO A 3 -21.53 7.31 31.68
C PRO A 3 -21.34 5.77 31.89
N ALA A 4 -20.25 5.20 31.32
CA ALA A 4 -19.31 4.18 31.88
C ALA A 4 -18.88 3.15 30.81
N PHE A 5 -17.61 3.01 30.39
CA PHE A 5 -16.40 2.46 31.06
C PHE A 5 -16.54 1.02 31.60
N ALA A 6 -15.75 0.09 31.05
CA ALA A 6 -15.11 -1.06 31.72
C ALA A 6 -14.05 -1.63 30.74
N ALA A 7 -12.73 -1.60 31.01
CA ALA A 7 -11.93 -2.22 32.09
C ALA A 7 -11.73 -3.74 31.89
N ALA A 8 -10.46 -4.11 31.72
CA ALA A 8 -9.95 -5.49 31.66
C ALA A 8 -9.90 -6.16 33.04
N PRO A 9 -9.80 -7.50 33.13
CA PRO A 9 -9.36 -8.16 34.33
C PRO A 9 -7.85 -8.49 34.29
N SER A 10 -7.21 -8.16 35.39
CA SER A 10 -5.87 -8.58 35.82
C SER A 10 -5.94 -9.96 36.49
N SER A 11 -4.91 -10.79 36.29
CA SER A 11 -4.57 -11.87 37.21
C SER A 11 -3.05 -12.05 37.32
N SER A 12 -2.51 -11.53 38.42
CA SER A 12 -1.35 -12.00 39.21
C SER A 12 -1.42 -13.52 39.52
N ILE A 13 -0.41 -14.34 39.82
CA ILE A 13 1.03 -14.32 40.18
C ILE A 13 1.53 -15.78 40.02
N CYS A 14 2.78 -16.02 39.59
CA CYS A 14 3.73 -16.91 40.29
C CYS A 14 5.08 -16.96 39.56
N GLY A 15 6.15 -16.61 40.29
CA GLY A 15 7.51 -16.59 39.77
C GLY A 15 8.23 -17.92 39.93
N VAL A 16 9.19 -18.18 39.03
CA VAL A 16 10.35 -19.04 39.27
C VAL A 16 11.57 -18.44 38.58
N ARG A 17 12.72 -18.67 39.21
CA ARG A 17 14.02 -18.02 39.09
C ARG A 17 14.79 -18.27 37.78
N ILE A 18 15.62 -17.26 37.51
CA ILE A 18 16.77 -17.14 36.61
C ILE A 18 17.77 -18.31 36.71
N PRO A 19 18.42 -18.67 35.59
CA PRO A 19 19.86 -18.88 35.59
C PRO A 19 20.58 -17.93 34.63
N LYS A 20 21.78 -17.52 35.05
CA LYS A 20 22.69 -16.59 34.38
C LYS A 20 23.44 -17.26 33.21
N ALA A 21 23.67 -16.43 32.20
CA ALA A 21 24.84 -16.27 31.34
C ALA A 21 25.27 -17.44 30.42
N CYS A 22 25.31 -17.13 29.12
CA CYS A 22 26.52 -17.27 28.31
C CYS A 22 26.54 -16.16 27.25
N HIS A 23 27.63 -15.40 27.24
CA HIS A 23 28.01 -14.49 26.16
C HIS A 23 28.15 -15.28 24.86
N PHE A 24 27.49 -14.82 23.80
CA PHE A 24 27.81 -15.23 22.44
C PHE A 24 27.88 -13.96 21.58
N GLU A 25 29.10 -13.47 21.40
CA GLU A 25 29.42 -12.48 20.37
C GLU A 25 29.25 -13.15 19.01
N ALA A 26 28.14 -12.86 18.34
CA ALA A 26 28.00 -13.13 16.90
C ALA A 26 28.14 -11.80 16.16
N GLN A 27 29.38 -11.51 15.74
CA GLN A 27 29.65 -10.53 14.70
C GLN A 27 28.93 -11.00 13.43
N SER A 28 27.81 -10.35 13.08
CA SER A 28 27.18 -10.50 11.77
C SER A 28 27.29 -9.16 11.05
N THR A 29 28.41 -8.99 10.34
CA THR A 29 28.53 -7.99 9.29
C THR A 29 27.60 -8.36 8.14
N VAL A 30 26.39 -7.81 8.14
CA VAL A 30 25.48 -7.88 6.99
C VAL A 30 25.91 -6.78 6.00
N PRO A 31 26.30 -7.10 4.76
CA PRO A 31 26.73 -6.08 3.81
C PRO A 31 25.54 -5.23 3.37
N LYS A 32 25.73 -3.90 3.38
CA LYS A 32 24.83 -2.92 2.74
C LYS A 32 24.59 -3.32 1.28
N PRO A 33 23.36 -3.23 0.74
CA PRO A 33 23.14 -3.46 -0.68
C PRO A 33 23.82 -2.33 -1.47
N ARG A 34 24.91 -2.68 -2.16
CA ARG A 34 25.53 -1.83 -3.17
C ARG A 34 24.58 -1.77 -4.36
N PHE A 35 24.07 -0.58 -4.67
CA PHE A 35 23.47 -0.28 -5.96
C PHE A 35 24.51 -0.52 -7.06
N LEU A 36 24.43 -1.67 -7.72
CA LEU A 36 25.16 -1.96 -8.94
C LEU A 36 24.45 -1.24 -10.08
N ARG A 37 25.04 -0.12 -10.50
CA ARG A 37 24.71 0.59 -11.74
C ARG A 37 25.14 -0.29 -12.93
N ASN A 38 24.25 -1.16 -13.39
CA ASN A 38 24.50 -1.94 -14.60
C ASN A 38 24.34 -1.05 -15.84
N ARG A 39 25.46 -0.76 -16.50
CA ARG A 39 25.50 -0.37 -17.92
C ARG A 39 25.07 -1.59 -18.73
N VAL A 40 23.92 -1.51 -19.39
CA VAL A 40 23.51 -2.52 -20.37
C VAL A 40 24.31 -2.27 -21.66
N ALA A 41 25.19 -3.21 -21.98
CA ALA A 41 25.79 -3.33 -23.30
C ALA A 41 24.82 -4.09 -24.21
N ALA A 42 24.48 -3.49 -25.34
CA ALA A 42 23.65 -4.08 -26.38
C ALA A 42 24.30 -5.38 -26.91
N LYS A 43 23.54 -6.48 -26.89
CA LYS A 43 23.83 -7.69 -27.65
C LYS A 43 22.58 -8.10 -28.42
N THR A 44 22.68 -7.98 -29.73
CA THR A 44 21.80 -8.57 -30.74
C THR A 44 21.75 -10.09 -30.60
N ARG A 45 20.54 -10.66 -30.54
CA ARG A 45 20.31 -12.09 -30.79
C ARG A 45 19.03 -12.29 -31.60
N SER A 46 19.17 -13.22 -32.52
CA SER A 46 18.33 -13.60 -33.65
C SER A 46 17.02 -14.28 -33.29
N ASP A 47 16.02 -14.08 -34.14
CA ASP A 47 14.70 -14.72 -34.13
C ASP A 47 14.76 -16.25 -34.11
N ALA A 48 13.92 -16.84 -33.27
CA ALA A 48 13.54 -18.25 -33.35
C ALA A 48 12.00 -18.35 -33.28
N THR A 49 11.40 -18.54 -34.45
CA THR A 49 9.98 -18.81 -34.66
C THR A 49 9.55 -20.12 -33.99
N TRP A 50 8.54 -20.07 -33.13
CA TRP A 50 7.83 -21.25 -32.64
C TRP A 50 6.38 -21.22 -33.14
N SER A 51 6.06 -22.17 -34.03
CA SER A 51 4.71 -22.47 -34.48
C SER A 51 4.06 -23.43 -33.48
N LEU A 52 2.94 -23.03 -32.89
CA LEU A 52 2.08 -23.93 -32.11
C LEU A 52 0.61 -23.76 -32.55
N LYS A 53 -0.01 -24.93 -32.72
CA LYS A 53 -1.19 -25.20 -33.52
C LYS A 53 -2.47 -24.62 -32.92
N ALA A 54 -3.28 -24.03 -33.79
CA ALA A 54 -4.69 -23.75 -33.57
C ALA A 54 -5.49 -25.07 -33.46
N GLY A 55 -6.43 -25.13 -32.52
CA GLY A 55 -7.34 -26.28 -32.42
C GLY A 55 -8.03 -26.39 -31.06
N LEU A 56 -8.91 -25.43 -30.74
CA LEU A 56 -9.97 -25.63 -29.73
C LEU A 56 -11.09 -24.57 -29.82
N TRP A 57 -10.83 -23.41 -30.44
CA TRP A 57 -11.76 -22.27 -30.44
C TRP A 57 -12.64 -22.11 -31.70
N ASP A 58 -12.49 -22.96 -32.71
CA ASP A 58 -13.22 -22.82 -33.99
C ASP A 58 -14.68 -23.31 -33.98
N SER A 59 -15.16 -23.86 -32.85
CA SER A 59 -16.50 -24.47 -32.77
C SER A 59 -17.60 -23.54 -32.21
N LEU A 60 -17.28 -22.30 -31.81
CA LEU A 60 -18.26 -21.39 -31.16
C LEU A 60 -18.62 -20.15 -32.00
N ARG A 61 -18.26 -20.13 -33.29
CA ARG A 61 -18.51 -18.96 -34.17
C ARG A 61 -19.24 -19.30 -35.47
N SER A 62 -20.03 -20.36 -35.51
CA SER A 62 -20.95 -20.61 -36.63
C SER A 62 -22.38 -20.41 -36.16
N GLY A 63 -22.90 -19.19 -36.33
CA GLY A 63 -24.33 -18.96 -36.15
C GLY A 63 -24.75 -17.59 -35.62
N PHE A 64 -24.21 -16.47 -36.11
CA PHE A 64 -25.01 -15.24 -36.14
C PHE A 64 -24.43 -14.16 -37.08
N LEU A 65 -25.36 -13.57 -37.85
CA LEU A 65 -25.34 -12.34 -38.65
C LEU A 65 -24.68 -12.27 -40.04
N LYS A 66 -25.59 -12.20 -41.02
CA LYS A 66 -25.49 -11.50 -42.30
C LYS A 66 -25.18 -10.00 -42.12
N ASN A 67 -24.38 -9.49 -43.06
CA ASN A 67 -24.31 -8.13 -43.61
C ASN A 67 -24.59 -6.95 -42.67
N ASN A 68 -23.53 -6.21 -42.32
CA ASN A 68 -23.44 -4.79 -42.63
C ASN A 68 -21.96 -4.40 -42.77
N ASN A 69 -21.65 -3.73 -43.87
CA ASN A 69 -20.32 -3.29 -44.24
C ASN A 69 -20.00 -2.01 -43.46
N SER A 70 -19.26 -2.15 -42.37
CA SER A 70 -18.51 -1.04 -41.75
C SER A 70 -17.13 -1.59 -41.47
N THR A 71 -16.18 -1.26 -42.33
CA THR A 71 -14.76 -1.53 -42.12
C THR A 71 -14.30 -0.67 -40.94
N GLU A 72 -14.49 -1.19 -39.73
CA GLU A 72 -13.84 -0.68 -38.54
C GLU A 72 -12.38 -1.12 -38.65
N THR A 73 -11.55 -0.20 -39.17
CA THR A 73 -10.10 -0.35 -39.20
C THR A 73 -9.62 -0.43 -37.76
N VAL A 74 -9.40 -1.64 -37.27
CA VAL A 74 -8.66 -1.88 -36.03
C VAL A 74 -7.24 -1.40 -36.28
N GLU A 75 -6.91 -0.22 -35.76
CA GLU A 75 -5.55 0.28 -35.78
C GLU A 75 -4.64 -0.71 -35.05
N PRO A 76 -3.44 -1.01 -35.59
CA PRO A 76 -2.48 -1.85 -34.90
C PRO A 76 -2.13 -1.22 -33.54
N PRO A 77 -1.82 -2.03 -32.51
CA PRO A 77 -1.42 -1.49 -31.22
C PRO A 77 -0.24 -0.53 -31.43
N PRO A 78 -0.29 0.69 -30.88
CA PRO A 78 0.84 1.61 -30.95
C PRO A 78 2.09 0.90 -30.40
N ALA A 79 3.26 1.26 -30.96
CA ALA A 79 4.55 0.83 -30.45
C ALA A 79 4.58 1.00 -28.91
N PRO A 80 5.27 0.11 -28.15
CA PRO A 80 5.21 0.11 -26.69
C PRO A 80 5.46 1.53 -26.19
N LEU A 81 4.40 2.17 -25.71
CA LEU A 81 4.48 3.46 -25.05
C LEU A 81 5.43 3.25 -23.88
N GLU A 82 6.53 3.99 -23.87
CA GLU A 82 7.38 4.08 -22.69
C GLU A 82 6.49 4.68 -21.59
N VAL A 83 5.89 3.81 -20.78
CA VAL A 83 5.12 4.24 -19.61
C VAL A 83 6.13 4.83 -18.66
N GLU A 84 6.30 6.15 -18.67
CA GLU A 84 7.09 6.85 -17.67
C GLU A 84 6.50 6.48 -16.30
N GLU A 85 7.26 5.71 -15.52
CA GLU A 85 6.86 5.40 -14.15
C GLU A 85 6.78 6.71 -13.37
N PRO A 86 5.62 7.07 -12.80
CA PRO A 86 5.47 8.34 -12.13
C PRO A 86 6.40 8.40 -10.93
N LEU A 87 7.22 9.45 -10.88
CA LEU A 87 8.14 9.68 -9.76
C LEU A 87 7.37 9.77 -8.45
N PRO A 88 7.95 9.26 -7.35
CA PRO A 88 7.29 9.30 -6.06
C PRO A 88 7.14 10.75 -5.56
N GLU A 89 5.94 11.08 -5.08
CA GLU A 89 5.63 12.37 -4.46
C GLU A 89 6.04 12.33 -2.98
N GLU A 90 6.80 13.33 -2.54
CA GLU A 90 7.07 13.58 -1.11
C GLU A 90 6.66 15.01 -0.75
N LEU A 91 5.86 15.15 0.31
CA LEU A 91 5.29 16.43 0.71
C LEU A 91 5.12 16.51 2.23
N VAL A 92 5.59 17.60 2.84
CA VAL A 92 5.27 17.91 4.23
C VAL A 92 3.82 18.39 4.30
N LEU A 93 2.96 17.62 4.96
CA LEU A 93 1.55 17.95 5.15
C LEU A 93 1.32 18.95 6.28
N LEU A 94 2.17 18.89 7.31
CA LEU A 94 2.06 19.70 8.50
C LEU A 94 3.43 19.85 9.15
N GLU A 95 3.69 21.02 9.71
CA GLU A 95 4.83 21.30 10.57
C GLU A 95 4.34 21.94 11.86
N ARG A 96 4.88 21.52 13.01
CA ARG A 96 4.57 22.10 14.31
C ARG A 96 5.79 22.14 15.22
N THR A 97 5.87 23.15 16.08
CA THR A 97 6.89 23.24 17.13
C THR A 97 6.40 22.53 18.39
N LEU A 98 7.23 21.66 18.95
CA LEU A 98 6.98 20.93 20.18
C LEU A 98 7.39 21.76 21.42
N PRO A 99 6.87 21.45 22.63
CA PRO A 99 7.13 22.23 23.83
C PRO A 99 8.61 22.31 24.24
N ASP A 100 9.43 21.35 23.82
CA ASP A 100 10.87 21.31 24.05
C ASP A 100 11.68 22.13 23.01
N GLY A 101 10.99 22.83 22.10
CA GLY A 101 11.60 23.64 21.04
C GLY A 101 11.98 22.84 19.78
N SER A 102 11.81 21.51 19.78
CA SER A 102 12.01 20.70 18.57
C SER A 102 10.88 20.90 17.57
N THR A 103 11.11 20.56 16.30
CA THR A 103 10.10 20.66 15.23
C THR A 103 9.67 19.28 14.78
N GLU A 104 8.36 19.04 14.73
CA GLU A 104 7.76 17.84 14.14
C GLU A 104 7.18 18.16 12.76
N GLN A 105 7.58 17.39 11.76
CA GLN A 105 7.01 17.41 10.41
C GLN A 105 6.26 16.10 10.14
N ILE A 106 5.05 16.22 9.58
CA ILE A 106 4.29 15.07 9.08
C ILE A 106 4.49 14.99 7.56
N LEU A 107 5.26 14.01 7.12
CA LEU A 107 5.62 13.80 5.72
C LEU A 107 4.71 12.76 5.09
N PHE A 108 4.06 13.11 3.98
CA PHE A 108 3.49 12.16 3.04
C PHE A 108 4.55 11.69 2.05
N SER A 109 4.56 10.39 1.73
CA SER A 109 5.37 9.84 0.64
C SER A 109 4.63 8.73 -0.11
N SER A 110 4.68 8.76 -1.44
CA SER A 110 4.19 7.68 -2.32
C SER A 110 5.30 6.76 -2.84
N ALA A 111 6.51 6.84 -2.27
CA ALA A 111 7.67 6.03 -2.67
C ALA A 111 7.54 4.54 -2.37
N GLY A 112 6.65 4.18 -1.44
CA GLY A 112 6.45 2.80 -1.02
C GLY A 112 7.59 2.18 -0.23
N ASP A 113 8.57 2.98 0.22
CA ASP A 113 9.61 2.56 1.13
C ASP A 113 9.03 2.39 2.54
N VAL A 114 8.75 1.14 2.91
CA VAL A 114 8.20 0.77 4.21
C VAL A 114 8.93 -0.44 4.77
N ASP A 115 9.54 -0.26 5.93
CA ASP A 115 10.07 -1.36 6.71
C ASP A 115 8.93 -2.21 7.29
N VAL A 116 9.05 -3.53 7.15
CA VAL A 116 8.01 -4.47 7.56
C VAL A 116 7.82 -4.55 9.07
N TYR A 117 8.86 -4.24 9.86
CA TYR A 117 8.79 -4.17 11.31
C TYR A 117 8.07 -2.90 11.76
N ASP A 118 8.32 -1.77 11.11
CA ASP A 118 7.58 -0.52 11.36
C ASP A 118 6.09 -0.69 11.03
N LEU A 119 5.78 -1.31 9.89
CA LEU A 119 4.38 -1.62 9.54
C LEU A 119 3.74 -2.57 10.56
N GLN A 120 4.45 -3.60 11.00
CA GLN A 120 3.92 -4.51 12.02
C GLN A 120 3.66 -3.77 13.34
N ALA A 121 4.57 -2.91 13.76
CA ALA A 121 4.40 -2.10 14.97
C ALA A 121 3.18 -1.16 14.84
N LEU A 122 2.95 -0.56 13.67
CA LEU A 122 1.76 0.25 13.41
C LEU A 122 0.48 -0.60 13.42
N CYS A 123 0.50 -1.79 12.82
CA CYS A 123 -0.60 -2.76 12.85
C CYS A 123 -0.96 -3.17 14.28
N ASP A 124 0.05 -3.44 15.12
CA ASP A 124 -0.15 -3.80 16.53
C ASP A 124 -0.90 -2.68 17.28
N LYS A 125 -0.54 -1.41 17.04
CA LYS A 125 -1.20 -0.25 17.69
C LYS A 125 -2.68 -0.11 17.33
N VAL A 126 -3.07 -0.44 16.10
CA VAL A 126 -4.47 -0.40 15.65
C VAL A 126 -5.23 -1.70 15.95
N GLY A 127 -4.60 -2.67 16.61
CA GLY A 127 -5.22 -3.93 17.02
C GLY A 127 -5.36 -4.95 15.89
N TRP A 128 -4.59 -4.83 14.81
CA TRP A 128 -4.62 -5.80 13.72
C TRP A 128 -3.80 -7.05 14.09
N PRO A 129 -4.25 -8.25 13.69
CA PRO A 129 -3.52 -9.47 13.96
C PRO A 129 -2.20 -9.50 13.20
N ARG A 130 -1.15 -10.01 13.84
CA ARG A 130 0.14 -10.22 13.19
C ARG A 130 0.02 -11.24 12.07
N ARG A 131 0.75 -10.98 10.98
CA ARG A 131 0.83 -11.82 9.78
C ARG A 131 2.29 -12.17 9.52
N PRO A 132 2.61 -13.27 8.81
CA PRO A 132 3.99 -13.61 8.47
C PRO A 132 4.68 -12.46 7.72
N LEU A 133 5.81 -11.98 8.25
CA LEU A 133 6.53 -10.81 7.67
C LEU A 133 6.91 -11.00 6.20
N SER A 134 7.25 -12.23 5.79
CA SER A 134 7.55 -12.54 4.39
C SER A 134 6.35 -12.34 3.46
N LYS A 135 5.12 -12.59 3.95
CA LYS A 135 3.88 -12.35 3.21
C LYS A 135 3.54 -10.87 3.18
N ILE A 136 3.80 -10.14 4.27
CA ILE A 136 3.68 -8.68 4.30
C ILE A 136 4.61 -8.05 3.26
N ALA A 137 5.91 -8.40 3.29
CA ALA A 137 6.89 -7.93 2.31
C ALA A 137 6.46 -8.22 0.86
N ALA A 138 5.94 -9.43 0.60
CA ALA A 138 5.41 -9.77 -0.71
C ALA A 138 4.18 -8.93 -1.08
N SER A 139 3.27 -8.65 -0.14
CA SER A 139 2.09 -7.83 -0.40
C SER A 139 2.45 -6.37 -0.71
N LEU A 140 3.43 -5.80 -0.03
CA LEU A 140 3.91 -4.43 -0.29
C LEU A 140 4.53 -4.32 -1.67
N ARG A 141 5.44 -5.24 -2.02
CA ARG A 141 6.11 -5.27 -3.32
C ARG A 141 5.16 -5.48 -4.51
N ASN A 142 4.06 -6.21 -4.30
CA ASN A 142 3.04 -6.45 -5.34
C ASN A 142 1.88 -5.43 -5.27
N SER A 143 2.01 -4.36 -4.50
CA SER A 143 1.02 -3.28 -4.47
C SER A 143 1.45 -2.18 -5.41
N TYR A 144 0.50 -1.71 -6.22
CA TYR A 144 0.73 -0.65 -7.19
C TYR A 144 1.01 0.70 -6.51
N LEU A 145 0.38 0.94 -5.36
CA LEU A 145 0.60 2.12 -4.55
C LEU A 145 0.73 1.73 -3.08
N VAL A 146 1.81 2.19 -2.47
CA VAL A 146 2.02 2.19 -1.03
C VAL A 146 2.31 3.64 -0.64
N ALA A 147 1.34 4.28 0.00
CA ALA A 147 1.44 5.64 0.50
C ALA A 147 1.66 5.63 2.02
N THR A 148 2.48 6.54 2.52
CA THR A 148 2.91 6.57 3.92
C THR A 148 2.78 7.95 4.52
N LEU A 149 2.56 8.00 5.83
CA LEU A 149 2.75 9.16 6.67
C LEU A 149 3.88 8.88 7.66
N HIS A 150 4.85 9.79 7.73
CA HIS A 150 5.94 9.73 8.69
C HIS A 150 5.95 10.98 9.58
N SER A 151 6.09 10.78 10.89
CA SER A 151 6.48 11.86 11.81
C SER A 151 8.00 11.94 11.79
N ILE A 152 8.53 13.14 11.56
CA ILE A 152 9.96 13.45 11.56
C ILE A 152 10.19 14.53 12.61
N ILE A 153 10.90 14.17 13.69
CA ILE A 153 11.26 15.11 14.75
C ILE A 153 12.70 15.55 14.56
N LYS A 154 12.90 16.88 14.50
CA LYS A 154 14.20 17.55 14.37
C LYS A 154 14.48 18.31 15.66
N SER A 155 15.47 17.86 16.43
CA SER A 155 15.93 18.55 17.65
C SER A 155 16.81 19.75 17.28
N SER A 156 16.60 20.88 17.96
CA SER A 156 17.36 22.13 17.74
C SER A 156 18.76 22.12 18.37
N GLU A 157 19.05 21.26 19.35
CA GLU A 157 20.20 21.47 20.25
C GLU A 157 21.24 20.34 20.35
N THR A 158 21.23 19.30 19.52
CA THR A 158 22.35 18.32 19.52
C THR A 158 22.43 17.60 18.19
N GLU A 159 23.63 17.09 17.83
CA GLU A 159 23.92 16.17 16.72
C GLU A 159 23.15 14.81 16.80
N GLY A 160 21.95 14.80 17.39
CA GLY A 160 21.03 13.67 17.44
C GLY A 160 20.23 13.60 16.14
N GLY A 161 20.36 12.49 15.43
CA GLY A 161 19.79 12.30 14.10
C GLY A 161 18.27 12.47 14.03
N GLU A 162 17.79 12.74 12.82
CA GLU A 162 16.37 12.84 12.50
C GLU A 162 15.64 11.55 12.90
N LYS A 163 14.66 11.65 13.80
CA LYS A 163 13.83 10.50 14.17
C LYS A 163 12.63 10.44 13.25
N LYS A 164 12.66 9.51 12.30
CA LYS A 164 11.54 9.18 11.40
C LYS A 164 10.73 8.01 11.98
N GLN A 165 9.42 8.19 12.11
CA GLN A 165 8.50 7.15 12.58
C GLN A 165 7.33 7.02 11.61
N LEU A 166 7.01 5.78 11.18
CA LEU A 166 5.80 5.49 10.42
C LEU A 166 4.56 5.68 11.32
N ILE A 167 3.67 6.58 10.91
CA ILE A 167 2.45 6.92 11.66
C ILE A 167 1.17 6.72 10.84
N GLY A 168 1.29 6.36 9.56
CA GLY A 168 0.15 6.02 8.73
C GLY A 168 0.57 5.35 7.43
N MET A 169 -0.33 4.55 6.87
CA MET A 169 -0.16 3.88 5.59
C MET A 169 -1.49 3.76 4.87
N ALA A 170 -1.44 3.85 3.54
CA ALA A 170 -2.48 3.32 2.66
C ALA A 170 -1.86 2.43 1.58
N ARG A 171 -2.54 1.34 1.22
CA ARG A 171 -2.05 0.37 0.22
C ARG A 171 -3.15 0.03 -0.79
N ALA A 172 -2.80 0.06 -2.08
CA ALA A 172 -3.70 -0.31 -3.17
C ALA A 172 -3.04 -1.26 -4.17
N THR A 173 -3.82 -2.22 -4.68
CA THR A 173 -3.48 -3.03 -5.86
C THR A 173 -4.15 -2.43 -7.10
N SER A 174 -3.59 -2.66 -8.28
CA SER A 174 -4.18 -2.19 -9.54
C SER A 174 -3.85 -3.16 -10.67
N ASP A 175 -4.64 -3.09 -11.74
CA ASP A 175 -4.30 -3.66 -13.05
C ASP A 175 -3.37 -2.74 -13.88
N HIS A 176 -2.93 -1.62 -13.29
CA HIS A 176 -2.06 -0.59 -13.89
C HIS A 176 -2.69 0.16 -15.07
N ALA A 177 -4.01 0.05 -15.27
CA ALA A 177 -4.69 0.68 -16.39
C ALA A 177 -6.03 1.30 -16.00
N PHE A 178 -6.93 0.54 -15.38
CA PHE A 178 -8.32 0.95 -15.20
C PHE A 178 -8.74 0.95 -13.74
N ASN A 179 -8.33 -0.07 -13.00
CA ASN A 179 -8.89 -0.41 -11.71
C ASN A 179 -7.84 -0.36 -10.62
N ALA A 180 -8.18 0.23 -9.48
CA ALA A 180 -7.45 0.06 -8.23
C ALA A 180 -8.40 -0.31 -7.08
N THR A 181 -7.90 -1.12 -6.16
CA THR A 181 -8.58 -1.46 -4.90
C THR A 181 -7.67 -1.10 -3.74
N ILE A 182 -8.16 -0.22 -2.87
CA ILE A 182 -7.51 0.17 -1.62
C ILE A 182 -7.87 -0.86 -0.56
N TRP A 183 -6.85 -1.50 0.02
CA TRP A 183 -7.00 -2.61 0.96
C TRP A 183 -6.78 -2.20 2.40
N ASP A 184 -5.64 -1.55 2.66
CA ASP A 184 -5.22 -1.19 4.02
C ASP A 184 -5.17 0.33 4.11
N VAL A 185 -5.85 0.90 5.10
CA VAL A 185 -5.74 2.32 5.47
C VAL A 185 -5.64 2.37 6.99
N LEU A 186 -4.51 2.83 7.51
CA LEU A 186 -4.25 2.87 8.94
C LEU A 186 -3.51 4.14 9.32
N VAL A 187 -3.87 4.67 10.48
CA VAL A 187 -3.23 5.83 11.12
C VAL A 187 -3.01 5.47 12.58
N ASP A 188 -1.80 5.75 13.09
CA ASP A 188 -1.43 5.54 14.49
C ASP A 188 -2.49 6.19 15.39
N PRO A 189 -3.04 5.49 16.41
CA PRO A 189 -4.06 6.02 17.29
C PRO A 189 -3.73 7.38 17.90
N SER A 190 -2.45 7.66 18.17
CA SER A 190 -1.98 8.93 18.74
C SER A 190 -2.12 10.10 17.76
N TYR A 191 -2.28 9.80 16.46
CA TYR A 191 -2.38 10.73 15.35
C TYR A 191 -3.80 10.77 14.74
N GLN A 192 -4.74 9.98 15.27
CA GLN A 192 -6.13 10.00 14.85
C GLN A 192 -6.87 11.26 15.36
N GLY A 193 -8.00 11.58 14.72
CA GLY A 193 -8.78 12.79 15.04
C GLY A 193 -8.17 14.11 14.54
N GLN A 194 -6.98 14.08 13.93
CA GLN A 194 -6.26 15.27 13.44
C GLN A 194 -6.42 15.48 11.93
N GLY A 195 -7.35 14.79 11.27
CA GLY A 195 -7.56 14.88 9.81
C GLY A 195 -6.54 14.15 8.95
N LEU A 196 -5.54 13.49 9.53
CA LEU A 196 -4.46 12.81 8.79
C LEU A 196 -4.95 11.65 7.91
N GLY A 197 -5.97 10.88 8.35
CA GLY A 197 -6.56 9.83 7.52
C GLY A 197 -7.24 10.39 6.27
N LYS A 198 -7.91 11.55 6.38
CA LYS A 198 -8.49 12.26 5.24
C LYS A 198 -7.40 12.75 4.30
N ALA A 199 -6.37 13.42 4.83
CA ALA A 199 -5.26 13.94 4.01
C ALA A 199 -4.52 12.81 3.26
N LEU A 200 -4.28 11.67 3.93
CA LEU A 200 -3.70 10.48 3.31
C LEU A 200 -4.56 9.96 2.16
N MET A 201 -5.87 9.81 2.38
CA MET A 201 -6.78 9.31 1.35
C MET A 201 -6.91 10.27 0.17
N GLU A 202 -7.00 11.58 0.41
CA GLU A 202 -7.03 12.58 -0.66
C GLU A 202 -5.77 12.50 -1.54
N LYS A 203 -4.60 12.28 -0.92
CA LYS A 203 -3.35 12.08 -1.66
C LYS A 203 -3.34 10.77 -2.43
N VAL A 204 -3.76 9.66 -1.83
CA VAL A 204 -3.89 8.36 -2.52
C VAL A 204 -4.78 8.47 -3.76
N ILE A 205 -5.96 9.10 -3.63
CA ILE A 205 -6.89 9.29 -4.75
C ILE A 205 -6.24 10.14 -5.84
N ARG A 206 -5.60 11.26 -5.49
CA ARG A 206 -4.91 12.12 -6.46
C ARG A 206 -3.77 11.37 -7.16
N THR A 207 -2.96 10.61 -6.45
CA THR A 207 -1.87 9.82 -7.03
C THR A 207 -2.41 8.76 -7.99
N LEU A 208 -3.52 8.09 -7.67
CA LEU A 208 -4.15 7.11 -8.57
C LEU A 208 -4.75 7.77 -9.82
N LEU A 209 -5.40 8.93 -9.68
CA LEU A 209 -5.95 9.69 -10.81
C LEU A 209 -4.84 10.25 -11.73
N GLN A 210 -3.72 10.71 -11.16
CA GLN A 210 -2.55 11.13 -11.93
C GLN A 210 -1.91 9.98 -12.72
N ARG A 211 -2.13 8.75 -12.27
CA ARG A 211 -1.73 7.50 -12.94
C ARG A 211 -2.80 6.98 -13.91
N ASP A 212 -3.79 7.81 -14.24
CA ASP A 212 -4.93 7.50 -15.11
C ASP A 212 -5.82 6.33 -14.63
N ILE A 213 -5.81 6.04 -13.32
CA ILE A 213 -6.71 5.05 -12.73
C ILE A 213 -8.02 5.72 -12.35
N ASN A 214 -9.04 5.49 -13.16
CA ASN A 214 -10.35 6.14 -13.02
C ASN A 214 -11.34 5.35 -12.14
N ASN A 215 -11.18 4.03 -11.99
CA ASN A 215 -12.03 3.21 -11.13
C ASN A 215 -11.30 2.83 -9.82
N ILE A 216 -11.61 3.54 -8.73
CA ILE A 216 -10.99 3.35 -7.42
C ILE A 216 -12.02 2.77 -6.44
N THR A 217 -11.73 1.59 -5.91
CA THR A 217 -12.63 0.82 -5.04
C THR A 217 -12.00 0.56 -3.68
N LEU A 218 -12.83 0.29 -2.68
CA LEU A 218 -12.40 -0.14 -1.35
C LEU A 218 -13.49 -0.97 -0.67
N PHE A 219 -13.12 -1.70 0.37
CA PHE A 219 -14.05 -2.36 1.27
C PHE A 219 -14.02 -1.64 2.63
N ALA A 220 -15.16 -1.10 3.05
CA ALA A 220 -15.28 -0.35 4.30
C ALA A 220 -16.04 -1.16 5.35
N ASP A 221 -15.49 -1.20 6.57
CA ASP A 221 -16.27 -1.61 7.74
C ASP A 221 -17.41 -0.61 8.00
N ASN A 222 -18.52 -1.09 8.55
CA ASN A 222 -19.72 -0.28 8.79
C ASN A 222 -19.43 1.03 9.55
N LYS A 223 -18.47 1.02 10.49
CA LYS A 223 -18.12 2.19 11.31
C LYS A 223 -17.42 3.32 10.55
N VAL A 224 -16.87 3.04 9.37
CA VAL A 224 -16.07 4.00 8.58
C VAL A 224 -16.71 4.34 7.22
N VAL A 225 -17.90 3.81 6.94
CA VAL A 225 -18.63 4.11 5.69
C VAL A 225 -18.83 5.60 5.49
N ASP A 226 -19.31 6.31 6.52
CA ASP A 226 -19.56 7.76 6.41
C ASP A 226 -18.27 8.57 6.22
N PHE A 227 -17.15 8.10 6.76
CA PHE A 227 -15.84 8.70 6.50
C PHE A 227 -15.50 8.65 5.01
N TYR A 228 -15.68 7.50 4.35
CA TYR A 228 -15.41 7.36 2.93
C TYR A 228 -16.45 8.06 2.05
N LYS A 229 -17.73 8.09 2.45
CA LYS A 229 -18.76 8.88 1.76
C LYS A 229 -18.41 10.37 1.71
N ASN A 230 -17.90 10.92 2.81
CA ASN A 230 -17.45 12.30 2.85
C ASN A 230 -16.24 12.59 1.94
N LEU A 231 -15.54 11.56 1.46
CA LEU A 231 -14.47 11.65 0.46
C LEU A 231 -14.97 11.42 -0.97
N GLY A 232 -16.26 11.17 -1.17
CA GLY A 232 -16.88 10.93 -2.47
C GLY A 232 -17.04 9.47 -2.86
N PHE A 233 -16.75 8.50 -1.97
CA PHE A 233 -17.04 7.09 -2.25
C PHE A 233 -18.55 6.81 -2.10
N GLU A 234 -19.08 6.00 -3.01
CA GLU A 234 -20.47 5.57 -2.99
C GLU A 234 -20.58 4.09 -2.62
N VAL A 235 -21.61 3.73 -1.84
CA VAL A 235 -21.91 2.34 -1.48
C VAL A 235 -22.87 1.77 -2.50
N ASP A 236 -22.56 0.59 -3.03
CA ASP A 236 -23.38 -0.17 -3.98
C ASP A 236 -23.90 0.67 -5.16
N PRO A 237 -23.04 1.37 -5.92
CA PRO A 237 -23.47 2.17 -7.06
C PRO A 237 -24.21 1.27 -8.05
N GLN A 238 -25.41 1.70 -8.46
CA GLN A 238 -26.30 0.93 -9.36
C GLN A 238 -26.65 -0.49 -8.86
N GLY A 239 -26.52 -0.75 -7.56
CA GLY A 239 -26.80 -2.06 -6.96
C GLY A 239 -25.68 -3.09 -7.12
N ILE A 240 -24.49 -2.70 -7.60
CA ILE A 240 -23.31 -3.57 -7.66
C ILE A 240 -22.92 -4.00 -6.24
N LYS A 241 -22.59 -5.29 -6.05
CA LYS A 241 -22.25 -5.86 -4.73
C LYS A 241 -20.82 -6.37 -4.69
N GLY A 242 -20.10 -5.98 -3.64
CA GLY A 242 -18.85 -6.65 -3.26
C GLY A 242 -19.16 -8.03 -2.68
N MET A 243 -18.46 -9.06 -3.15
CA MET A 243 -18.66 -10.44 -2.71
C MET A 243 -17.34 -11.05 -2.25
N PHE A 244 -17.40 -11.82 -1.16
CA PHE A 244 -16.27 -12.58 -0.64
C PHE A 244 -16.50 -14.07 -0.86
N TRP A 245 -15.48 -14.77 -1.33
CA TRP A 245 -15.53 -16.21 -1.48
C TRP A 245 -14.96 -16.90 -0.24
N TYR A 246 -15.70 -17.89 0.27
CA TYR A 246 -15.28 -18.74 1.38
C TYR A 246 -15.14 -20.18 0.88
N PRO A 247 -13.94 -20.80 0.97
CA PRO A 247 -13.76 -22.19 0.58
C PRO A 247 -14.67 -23.08 1.44
N ARG A 248 -15.32 -24.07 0.81
CA ARG A 248 -16.22 -25.03 1.47
C ARG A 248 -15.64 -26.45 1.55
N PHE A 249 -14.32 -26.60 1.34
CA PHE A 249 -13.63 -27.88 1.27
C PHE A 249 -12.36 -27.84 2.13
#